data_AF-B8RIV3-F1
#
_entry.id   AF-B8RIV3-F1
#
_cell.length_a   1.000
_cell.length_b   1.000
_cell.length_c   1.000
_cell.angle_alpha   90.00
_cell.angle_beta   90.00
_cell.angle_gamma   90.00
#
_symmetry.space_group_name_H-M   'P 1'
#
loop_
_entity.id
_entity.type
_entity.pdbx_description
1 polymer ?
#
loop_
_entity_poly.entity_id
_entity_poly.type
_entity_poly.pdbx_seq_one_letter_code
_entity_poly.pdbx_strand_id
1 'polypeptide(L)'
;IKNFYNGKFLTHSSKNHDSGRRHVSLWDTSEQWILIVSGDHYRLRHRDLNEELLESEQHYNGNYVFTWIPKQSVTAGEFDIWESRPGYFFMQNVKFRHCLSSTFWKGWVGAYPEC
;
A
#
# COMPACT_ATOMS: atom_id res chain seq x y z
N ILE A 1 5.47 -4.14 -6.57
CA ILE A 1 4.52 -5.18 -6.06
C ILE A 1 3.43 -5.39 -7.11
N LYS A 2 3.15 -6.63 -7.55
CA LYS A 2 2.17 -6.91 -8.61
C LYS A 2 0.85 -7.39 -8.01
N ASN A 3 -0.26 -6.79 -8.42
CA ASN A 3 -1.59 -7.26 -8.05
C ASN A 3 -1.92 -8.55 -8.82
N PHE A 4 -2.42 -9.57 -8.10
CA PHE A 4 -2.72 -10.87 -8.71
C PHE A 4 -3.88 -10.79 -9.72
N TYR A 5 -4.97 -10.11 -9.37
CA TYR A 5 -6.24 -10.17 -10.12
C TYR A 5 -6.19 -9.45 -11.46
N ASN A 6 -5.60 -8.26 -11.52
CA ASN A 6 -5.53 -7.48 -12.76
C ASN A 6 -4.13 -7.41 -13.38
N GLY A 7 -3.13 -8.01 -12.74
CA GLY A 7 -1.75 -8.08 -13.24
C GLY A 7 -1.00 -6.75 -13.29
N LYS A 8 -1.58 -5.67 -12.76
CA LYS A 8 -0.95 -4.34 -12.70
C LYS A 8 -0.08 -4.20 -11.45
N PHE A 9 0.80 -3.23 -11.43
CA PHE A 9 1.74 -2.98 -10.33
C PHE A 9 1.27 -1.83 -9.46
N LEU A 10 1.51 -1.93 -8.15
CA LEU A 10 1.38 -0.83 -7.21
C LEU A 10 2.38 0.27 -7.58
N THR A 11 1.86 1.44 -7.92
CA THR A 11 2.64 2.62 -8.29
C THR A 11 2.18 3.85 -7.52
N HIS A 12 3.07 4.83 -7.40
CA HIS A 12 2.69 6.15 -6.94
C HIS A 12 1.86 6.89 -8.01
N SER A 13 1.05 7.87 -7.57
CA SER A 13 0.36 8.81 -8.44
C SER A 13 1.21 10.06 -8.69
N SER A 14 1.14 10.61 -9.89
CA SER A 14 1.74 11.90 -10.22
C SER A 14 1.08 13.07 -9.46
N LYS A 15 -0.13 12.86 -8.93
CA LYS A 15 -0.85 13.86 -8.13
C LYS A 15 -0.79 13.51 -6.65
N ASN A 16 -0.49 14.51 -5.84
CA ASN A 16 -0.62 14.41 -4.39
C ASN A 16 -2.11 14.41 -4.01
N HIS A 17 -2.42 13.77 -2.89
CA HIS A 17 -3.71 13.97 -2.21
C HIS A 17 -3.69 15.32 -1.47
N ASP A 18 -2.60 15.60 -0.75
CA ASP A 18 -2.34 16.85 -0.04
C ASP A 18 -0.82 17.11 0.15
N SER A 19 -0.44 17.99 1.07
CA SER A 19 0.95 18.39 1.32
C SER A 19 1.81 17.34 2.04
N GLY A 20 1.22 16.25 2.52
CA GLY A 20 1.90 15.14 3.21
C GLY A 20 1.59 13.76 2.65
N ARG A 21 0.59 13.62 1.76
CA ARG A 21 0.14 12.33 1.24
C ARG A 21 0.04 12.33 -0.28
N ARG A 22 0.43 11.22 -0.87
CA ARG A 22 0.28 10.93 -2.30
C ARG A 22 -0.54 9.68 -2.51
N HIS A 23 -1.45 9.72 -3.47
CA HIS A 23 -2.24 8.55 -3.85
C HIS A 23 -1.34 7.45 -4.41
N VAL A 24 -1.69 6.20 -4.12
CA VAL A 24 -1.19 5.05 -4.88
C VAL A 24 -2.26 4.55 -5.83
N SER A 25 -1.82 3.95 -6.93
CA SER A 25 -2.67 3.41 -7.98
C SER A 25 -2.09 2.09 -8.48
N LEU A 26 -2.80 1.47 -9.43
CA LEU A 26 -2.30 0.35 -10.21
C LEU A 26 -1.99 0.75 -11.65
N TRP A 27 -0.79 0.43 -12.14
CA TRP A 27 -0.35 0.73 -13.50
C TRP A 27 0.46 -0.42 -14.15
N ASP A 28 0.75 -0.31 -15.45
CA ASP A 28 1.47 -1.35 -16.21
C ASP A 28 2.98 -1.43 -15.89
N THR A 29 3.56 -0.33 -15.42
CA THR A 29 5.00 -0.25 -15.15
C THR A 29 5.28 -0.62 -13.69
N SER A 30 6.25 -1.51 -13.47
CA SER A 30 6.68 -1.85 -12.12
C SER A 30 7.54 -0.75 -11.51
N GLU A 31 7.19 -0.33 -10.30
CA GLU A 31 8.05 0.49 -9.45
C GLU A 31 8.75 -0.36 -8.39
N GLN A 32 9.88 0.17 -7.90
CA GLN A 32 10.73 -0.51 -6.93
C GLN A 32 10.36 -0.09 -5.52
N TRP A 33 10.12 -1.08 -4.66
CA TRP A 33 9.73 -0.89 -3.28
C TRP A 33 10.75 -1.61 -2.39
N ILE A 34 11.20 -0.94 -1.35
CA ILE A 34 12.09 -1.49 -0.34
C ILE A 34 11.23 -2.06 0.78
N LEU A 35 11.37 -3.36 1.04
CA LEU A 35 10.78 -4.02 2.21
C LEU A 35 11.72 -3.82 3.40
N ILE A 36 11.22 -3.19 4.46
CA ILE A 36 11.99 -2.87 5.67
C ILE A 36 11.38 -3.67 6.82
N VAL A 37 12.22 -4.40 7.55
CA VAL A 37 11.80 -5.13 8.76
C VAL A 37 11.55 -4.14 9.89
N SER A 38 10.40 -4.23 10.55
CA SER A 38 9.97 -3.40 11.69
C SER A 38 9.43 -4.31 12.79
N GLY A 39 10.32 -4.83 13.63
CA GLY A 39 9.98 -5.89 14.58
C GLY A 39 9.53 -7.16 13.85
N ASP A 40 8.35 -7.66 14.18
CA ASP A 40 7.72 -8.82 13.53
C ASP A 40 6.91 -8.44 12.27
N HIS A 41 6.88 -7.15 11.93
CA HIS A 41 6.11 -6.60 10.82
C HIS A 41 7.02 -6.02 9.74
N TYR A 42 6.40 -5.56 8.65
CA TYR A 42 7.10 -4.96 7.54
C TYR A 42 6.61 -3.55 7.24
N ARG A 43 7.52 -2.71 6.77
CA ARG A 43 7.21 -1.41 6.14
C ARG A 43 7.62 -1.46 4.69
N LEU A 44 6.89 -0.72 3.86
CA LEU A 44 7.15 -0.62 2.43
C LEU A 44 7.48 0.81 2.07
N ARG A 45 8.68 1.04 1.56
CA ARG A 45 9.14 2.36 1.16
C ARG A 45 9.38 2.40 -0.34
N HIS A 46 8.77 3.37 -1.02
CA HIS A 46 9.05 3.60 -2.42
C HIS A 46 10.52 3.97 -2.61
N ARG A 47 11.26 3.27 -3.48
CA ARG A 47 12.72 3.41 -3.61
C ARG A 47 13.14 4.82 -3.98
N ASP A 48 12.51 5.38 -5.01
CA ASP A 48 12.99 6.64 -5.61
C ASP A 48 12.44 7.89 -4.88
N LEU A 49 11.18 7.86 -4.44
CA LEU A 49 10.55 8.95 -3.69
C LEU A 49 10.89 8.96 -2.19
N ASN A 50 11.39 7.84 -1.64
CA ASN A 50 11.63 7.66 -0.21
C ASN A 50 10.36 7.90 0.66
N GLU A 51 9.18 7.55 0.11
CA GLU A 51 7.88 7.70 0.75
C GLU A 51 7.38 6.34 1.25
N GLU A 52 6.87 6.26 2.49
CA GLU A 52 6.37 5.00 3.07
C GLU A 52 4.90 4.76 2.74
N LEU A 53 4.54 3.53 2.37
CA LEU A 53 3.15 3.11 2.21
C LEU A 53 2.45 3.11 3.57
N LEU A 54 1.23 3.65 3.63
CA LEU A 54 0.39 3.62 4.81
C LEU A 54 -1.08 3.44 4.47
N GLU A 55 -1.82 2.90 5.42
CA GLU A 55 -3.27 2.98 5.44
C GLU A 55 -3.72 4.21 6.23
N SER A 56 -4.72 4.93 5.73
CA SER A 56 -5.27 6.15 6.32
C SER A 56 -6.57 5.87 7.07
N GLU A 57 -6.87 6.69 8.07
CA GLU A 57 -8.19 6.72 8.74
C GLU A 57 -9.30 7.30 7.83
N GLN A 58 -8.91 8.01 6.76
CA GLN A 58 -9.85 8.42 5.73
C GLN A 58 -10.38 7.19 4.98
N HIS A 59 -11.69 7.19 4.72
CA HIS A 59 -12.37 6.07 4.09
C HIS A 59 -13.45 6.51 3.11
N TYR A 60 -13.61 5.74 2.04
CA TYR A 60 -14.74 5.78 1.12
C TYR A 60 -14.80 4.44 0.38
N ASN A 61 -15.72 3.56 0.79
CA ASN A 61 -15.73 2.15 0.36
C ASN A 61 -14.36 1.49 0.57
N GLY A 62 -13.93 1.38 1.83
CA GLY A 62 -12.58 0.97 2.23
C GLY A 62 -11.72 2.16 2.64
N ASN A 63 -10.63 1.89 3.35
CA ASN A 63 -9.68 2.90 3.77
C ASN A 63 -8.78 3.30 2.60
N TYR A 64 -8.45 4.60 2.55
CA TYR A 64 -7.50 5.12 1.59
C TYR A 64 -6.10 4.60 1.89
N VAL A 65 -5.37 4.23 0.84
CA VAL A 65 -3.95 3.87 0.93
C VAL A 65 -3.15 5.00 0.26
N PHE A 66 -2.08 5.43 0.91
CA PHE A 66 -1.21 6.49 0.44
C PHE A 66 0.25 6.13 0.58
N THR A 67 1.12 6.90 -0.08
CA THR A 67 2.49 7.08 0.37
C THR A 67 2.62 8.37 1.21
N TRP A 68 3.44 8.31 2.26
CA TRP A 68 3.75 9.44 3.13
C TRP A 68 4.91 10.24 2.56
N ILE A 69 4.66 11.49 2.18
CA ILE A 69 5.71 12.42 1.78
C ILE A 69 6.45 12.81 3.06
N PRO A 70 7.74 12.46 3.20
CA PRO A 70 8.43 12.37 4.48
C PRO A 70 8.39 13.70 5.25
N LYS A 71 7.71 13.70 6.41
CA LYS A 71 7.83 14.74 7.43
C LYS A 71 7.92 14.21 8.87
N GLN A 72 7.38 13.02 9.18
CA GLN A 72 7.40 12.34 10.50
C GLN A 72 7.15 10.82 10.35
N SER A 73 7.48 10.02 11.39
CA SER A 73 7.19 8.57 11.46
C SER A 73 5.69 8.30 11.48
N VAL A 74 5.21 7.41 10.63
CA VAL A 74 3.78 7.04 10.52
C VAL A 74 3.50 5.78 11.31
N THR A 75 2.49 5.79 12.18
CA THR A 75 2.09 4.62 12.99
C THR A 75 1.28 3.58 12.20
N ALA A 76 0.76 3.94 11.02
CA ALA A 76 -0.04 3.06 10.16
C ALA A 76 0.73 2.55 8.92
N GLY A 77 2.07 2.58 8.97
CA GLY A 77 2.94 2.11 7.88
C GLY A 77 3.37 0.65 8.00
N GLU A 78 2.89 -0.08 9.01
CA GLU A 78 3.27 -1.47 9.29
C GLU A 78 2.24 -2.45 8.73
N PHE A 79 2.76 -3.51 8.10
CA PHE A 79 1.98 -4.54 7.44
C PHE A 79 2.47 -5.93 7.84
N ASP A 80 1.52 -6.80 8.15
CA ASP A 80 1.70 -8.24 8.16
C ASP A 80 1.66 -8.74 6.71
N ILE A 81 2.64 -9.55 6.32
CA ILE A 81 2.74 -10.14 4.99
C ILE A 81 2.91 -11.64 5.13
N TRP A 82 1.97 -12.42 4.59
CA TRP A 82 2.02 -13.88 4.63
C TRP A 82 1.59 -14.48 3.30
N GLU A 83 2.14 -15.66 3.02
CA GLU A 83 1.84 -16.40 1.80
C GLU A 83 0.42 -16.98 1.86
N SER A 84 -0.39 -16.74 0.83
CA SER A 84 -1.72 -17.33 0.68
C SER A 84 -1.67 -18.65 -0.09
N ARG A 85 -0.77 -18.73 -1.07
CA ARG A 85 -0.41 -19.93 -1.85
C ARG A 85 0.94 -19.65 -2.54
N PRO A 86 1.63 -20.66 -3.11
CA PRO A 86 2.98 -20.50 -3.63
C PRO A 86 3.19 -19.26 -4.53
N GLY A 87 3.96 -18.29 -4.04
CA GLY A 87 4.31 -17.05 -4.74
C GLY A 87 3.27 -15.92 -4.66
N TYR A 88 2.22 -16.04 -3.86
CA TYR A 88 1.19 -15.02 -3.67
C TYR A 88 1.04 -14.68 -2.19
N PHE A 89 0.90 -13.40 -1.90
CA PHE A 89 0.93 -12.89 -0.53
C PHE A 89 -0.27 -12.00 -0.27
N PHE A 90 -0.82 -12.13 0.93
CA PHE A 90 -1.68 -11.10 1.50
C PHE A 90 -0.81 -10.06 2.20
N MET A 91 -1.34 -8.84 2.26
CA MET A 91 -0.74 -7.74 3.01
C MET A 91 -1.83 -7.09 3.84
N GLN A 92 -1.72 -7.15 5.16
CA GLN A 92 -2.70 -6.59 6.08
C GLN A 92 -2.05 -5.52 6.94
N ASN A 93 -2.68 -4.36 7.07
CA ASN A 93 -2.19 -3.32 7.97
C ASN A 93 -2.31 -3.76 9.43
N VAL A 94 -1.25 -3.54 10.21
CA VAL A 94 -1.18 -3.97 11.61
C VAL A 94 -2.18 -3.19 12.48
N LYS A 95 -2.31 -1.87 12.27
CA LYS A 95 -3.19 -1.00 13.07
C LYS A 95 -4.67 -1.26 12.79
N PHE A 96 -5.05 -1.27 11.52
CA PHE A 96 -6.47 -1.34 11.12
C PHE A 96 -6.98 -2.76 10.89
N ARG A 97 -6.07 -3.75 10.80
CA ARG A 97 -6.40 -5.14 10.47
C ARG A 97 -7.13 -5.27 9.12
N HIS A 98 -6.88 -4.36 8.19
CA HIS A 98 -7.44 -4.38 6.85
C HIS A 98 -6.42 -4.86 5.82
N CYS A 99 -6.88 -5.60 4.82
CA CYS A 99 -6.09 -6.15 3.73
C CYS A 99 -6.02 -5.19 2.55
N LEU A 100 -4.81 -5.01 2.03
CA LEU A 100 -4.56 -4.22 0.83
C LEU A 100 -5.22 -4.89 -0.38
N SER A 101 -6.14 -4.19 -1.02
CA SER A 101 -6.90 -4.70 -2.15
C SER A 101 -7.10 -3.65 -3.23
N SER A 102 -7.57 -4.09 -4.38
CA SER A 102 -7.89 -3.22 -5.50
C SER A 102 -9.21 -3.61 -6.14
N THR A 103 -9.97 -2.63 -6.59
CA THR A 103 -11.17 -2.91 -7.38
C THR A 103 -10.80 -3.11 -8.86
N PHE A 104 -11.52 -4.01 -9.53
CA PHE A 104 -11.22 -4.45 -10.90
C PHE A 104 -11.13 -3.29 -11.92
N TRP A 105 -11.95 -2.24 -11.77
CA TRP A 105 -12.17 -1.25 -12.82
C TRP A 105 -11.44 0.09 -12.64
N LYS A 106 -10.92 0.42 -11.46
CA LYS A 106 -10.58 1.82 -11.14
C LYS A 106 -9.10 2.13 -10.94
N GLY A 107 -8.21 1.15 -11.08
CA GLY A 107 -6.80 1.32 -10.69
C GLY A 107 -6.65 1.77 -9.22
N TRP A 108 -7.74 1.64 -8.46
CA TRP A 108 -7.91 2.11 -7.10
C TRP A 108 -7.34 1.07 -6.16
N VAL A 109 -6.51 1.52 -5.23
CA VAL A 109 -5.97 0.71 -4.15
C VAL A 109 -6.57 1.21 -2.85
N GLY A 110 -7.17 0.30 -2.11
CA GLY A 110 -7.76 0.56 -0.80
C GLY A 110 -7.44 -0.56 0.17
N ALA A 111 -7.86 -0.39 1.42
CA ALA A 111 -7.75 -1.43 2.43
C ALA A 111 -9.15 -1.80 2.97
N TYR A 112 -9.40 -3.10 3.13
CA TYR A 112 -10.71 -3.66 3.50
C TYR A 112 -10.57 -4.71 4.60
N PRO A 113 -11.58 -4.93 5.46
CA PRO A 113 -11.50 -5.94 6.52
C PRO A 113 -11.23 -7.38 6.03
N GLU A 114 -11.63 -7.71 4.81
CA GLU A 114 -11.48 -9.04 4.24
C GLU A 114 -10.23 -9.16 3.36
N CYS A 115 -9.49 -10.24 3.61
CA CYS A 115 -8.50 -10.86 2.71
C CYS A 115 -9.21 -12.05 2.03
#